data_AF-X1UGK7-F1
#
_entry.id   AF-X1UGK7-F1
#
_cell.length_a   1.000
_cell.length_b   1.000
_cell.length_c   1.000
_cell.angle_alpha   90.00
_cell.angle_beta   90.00
_cell.angle_gamma   90.00
#
_symmetry.space_group_name_H-M   'P 1'
#
loop_
_entity.id
_entity.type
_entity.pdbx_description
1 polymer ?
#
loop_
_entity_poly.entity_id
_entity_poly.type
_entity_poly.pdbx_seq_one_letter_code
_entity_poly.pdbx_strand_id
1 'polypeptide(L)'
;MSYIEKKYNNKISEVFDDLTKLEQDILELLNYKSIKYSEKVAKLCALSNKSINLILKKYYPEIKRIDDKLRIKSRLKFYYDLIDKLTHYIRCVEEFQKLDDQYYETIIDFINEKENLISG
;
A
#
# COMPACT_ATOMS: atom_id res chain seq x y z
N MET A 1 -1.23 -27.80 0.70
CA MET A 1 -0.20 -26.75 0.93
C MET A 1 0.82 -27.31 1.89
N SER A 2 2.12 -27.15 1.64
CA SER A 2 3.17 -27.62 2.56
C SER A 2 3.12 -26.83 3.89
N TYR A 3 3.64 -27.39 4.98
CA TYR A 3 3.76 -26.69 6.28
C TYR A 3 4.55 -25.38 6.14
N ILE A 4 5.63 -25.42 5.36
CA ILE A 4 6.49 -24.25 5.09
C ILE A 4 5.71 -23.19 4.31
N GLU A 5 5.00 -23.61 3.26
CA GLU A 5 4.18 -22.74 2.43
C GLU A 5 3.03 -22.10 3.22
N LYS A 6 2.38 -22.86 4.12
CA LYS A 6 1.36 -22.35 5.04
C LYS A 6 1.91 -21.31 6.00
N LYS A 7 3.10 -21.56 6.56
CA LYS A 7 3.80 -20.60 7.43
C LYS A 7 4.10 -19.29 6.69
N TYR A 8 4.62 -19.35 5.46
CA TYR A 8 4.93 -18.15 4.70
C TYR A 8 3.69 -17.42 4.22
N ASN A 9 2.63 -18.13 3.82
CA ASN A 9 1.36 -17.51 3.46
C ASN A 9 0.75 -16.75 4.63
N ASN A 10 0.78 -17.31 5.85
CA ASN A 10 0.33 -16.62 7.05
C ASN A 10 1.14 -15.34 7.31
N LYS A 11 2.46 -15.39 7.16
CA LYS A 11 3.31 -14.19 7.29
C LYS A 11 2.99 -13.12 6.25
N ILE A 12 2.65 -13.51 5.03
CA ILE A 12 2.24 -12.57 3.99
C ILE A 12 0.91 -11.91 4.39
N SER A 13 -0.05 -12.70 4.90
CA SER A 13 -1.30 -12.17 5.43
C SER A 13 -1.06 -11.17 6.57
N GLU A 14 -0.23 -11.51 7.54
CA GLU A 14 0.14 -10.61 8.66
C GLU A 14 0.73 -9.28 8.14
N VAL A 15 1.65 -9.33 7.17
CA VAL A 15 2.22 -8.11 6.57
C VAL A 15 1.15 -7.29 5.86
N PHE A 16 0.20 -7.93 5.18
CA PHE A 16 -0.90 -7.21 4.54
C PHE A 16 -1.92 -6.63 5.52
N ASP A 17 -2.12 -7.26 6.68
CA ASP A 17 -2.98 -6.73 7.75
C ASP A 17 -2.36 -5.47 8.34
N ASP A 18 -1.03 -5.47 8.54
CA ASP A 18 -0.31 -4.28 8.96
C ASP A 18 -0.31 -3.17 7.89
N LEU A 19 -0.17 -3.53 6.61
CA LEU A 19 -0.33 -2.58 5.51
C LEU A 19 -1.74 -1.96 5.48
N THR A 20 -2.77 -2.73 5.82
CA THR A 20 -4.16 -2.22 5.89
C THR A 20 -4.32 -1.22 7.03
N LYS A 21 -3.59 -1.35 8.14
CA LYS A 21 -3.57 -0.32 9.20
C LYS A 21 -2.88 0.96 8.73
N LEU A 22 -1.73 0.81 8.06
CA LEU A 22 -1.00 1.96 7.48
C LEU A 22 -1.86 2.70 6.45
N GLU A 23 -2.65 1.98 5.65
CA GLU A 23 -3.61 2.54 4.72
C GLU A 23 -4.65 3.43 5.42
N GLN A 24 -5.20 2.99 6.56
CA GLN A 24 -6.13 3.79 7.37
C GLN A 24 -5.44 5.05 7.92
N ASP A 25 -4.21 4.93 8.41
CA ASP A 25 -3.43 6.08 8.88
C ASP A 25 -3.17 7.08 7.73
N ILE A 26 -2.84 6.59 6.53
CA ILE A 26 -2.65 7.43 5.34
C ILE A 26 -3.95 8.15 4.98
N LEU A 27 -5.07 7.43 4.99
CA LEU A 27 -6.39 7.98 4.67
C LEU A 27 -6.80 9.06 5.67
N GLU A 28 -6.58 8.85 6.97
CA GLU A 28 -6.81 9.89 7.99
C GLU A 28 -5.97 11.14 7.70
N LEU A 29 -4.68 10.97 7.40
CA LEU A 29 -3.78 12.10 7.12
C LEU A 29 -4.19 12.89 5.86
N LEU A 30 -4.62 12.20 4.81
CA LEU A 30 -5.07 12.82 3.56
C LEU A 30 -6.42 13.55 3.72
N ASN A 31 -7.30 13.06 4.60
CA ASN A 31 -8.59 13.71 4.90
C ASN A 31 -8.43 15.11 5.52
N TYR A 32 -7.31 15.40 6.19
CA TYR A 32 -7.01 16.77 6.65
C TYR A 32 -6.69 17.74 5.49
N LYS A 33 -6.52 17.24 4.25
CA LYS A 33 -6.25 18.02 3.03
C LYS A 33 -5.17 19.07 3.20
N SER A 34 -4.10 18.69 3.91
CA SER A 34 -3.09 19.63 4.37
C SER A 34 -1.70 19.07 4.16
N ILE A 35 -0.88 19.85 3.46
CA ILE A 35 0.53 19.54 3.21
C ILE A 35 1.37 19.45 4.50
N LYS A 36 0.87 19.97 5.63
CA LYS A 36 1.57 19.86 6.92
C LYS A 36 1.79 18.42 7.36
N TYR A 37 0.99 17.49 6.85
CA TYR A 37 1.10 16.06 7.15
C TYR A 37 1.96 15.29 6.16
N SER A 38 2.54 15.95 5.15
CA SER A 38 3.31 15.30 4.08
C SER A 38 4.48 14.48 4.59
N GLU A 39 5.21 14.96 5.61
CA GLU A 39 6.33 14.23 6.21
C GLU A 39 5.86 12.92 6.87
N LYS A 40 4.69 12.93 7.51
CA LYS A 40 4.09 11.71 8.09
C LYS A 40 3.68 10.75 6.99
N VAL A 41 3.02 11.26 5.94
CA VAL A 41 2.66 10.45 4.76
C VAL A 41 3.90 9.83 4.11
N ALA A 42 5.00 10.57 3.99
CA ALA A 42 6.27 10.07 3.47
C ALA A 42 6.84 8.91 4.32
N LYS A 43 6.79 9.02 5.65
CA LYS A 43 7.19 7.95 6.57
C LYS A 43 6.33 6.70 6.37
N LEU A 44 5.02 6.84 6.25
CA LEU A 44 4.10 5.71 6.02
C LEU A 44 4.30 5.08 4.63
N CYS A 45 4.57 5.89 3.61
CA CYS A 45 4.94 5.41 2.27
C CYS A 45 6.23 4.56 2.30
N ALA A 46 7.26 5.03 3.01
CA ALA A 46 8.51 4.29 3.16
C ALA A 46 8.32 2.97 3.92
N LEU A 47 7.51 2.97 4.98
CA LEU A 47 7.15 1.75 5.72
C LEU A 47 6.40 0.75 4.84
N SER A 48 5.43 1.23 4.05
CA SER A 48 4.67 0.40 3.10
C SER A 48 5.59 -0.25 2.07
N ASN A 49 6.53 0.52 1.50
CA ASN A 49 7.52 0.00 0.57
C ASN A 49 8.43 -1.07 1.21
N LYS A 50 8.83 -0.88 2.48
CA LYS A 50 9.63 -1.87 3.21
C LYS A 50 8.87 -3.18 3.41
N SER A 51 7.59 -3.11 3.77
CA SER A 51 6.70 -4.27 3.93
C SER A 51 6.48 -5.03 2.62
N ILE A 52 6.24 -4.31 1.52
CA ILE A 52 6.10 -4.90 0.18
C ILE A 52 7.39 -5.63 -0.24
N ASN A 53 8.54 -5.00 -0.03
CA ASN A 53 9.83 -5.62 -0.33
C ASN A 53 10.09 -6.89 0.50
N LEU A 54 9.63 -6.94 1.76
CA LEU A 54 9.73 -8.13 2.60
C LEU A 54 8.93 -9.29 2.01
N ILE A 55 7.70 -9.03 1.56
CA ILE A 55 6.86 -10.05 0.90
C ILE A 55 7.60 -10.58 -0.33
N LEU A 56 8.02 -9.70 -1.24
CA LEU A 56 8.61 -10.08 -2.52
C LEU A 56 9.92 -10.85 -2.41
N LYS A 57 10.83 -10.39 -1.54
CA LYS A 57 12.17 -10.97 -1.44
C LYS A 57 12.21 -12.23 -0.61
N LYS A 58 11.35 -12.33 0.43
CA LYS A 58 11.47 -13.38 1.45
C LYS A 58 10.33 -14.38 1.45
N TYR A 59 9.09 -13.96 1.21
CA TYR A 59 7.91 -14.81 1.46
C TYR A 59 7.27 -15.32 0.18
N TYR A 60 7.10 -14.45 -0.82
CA TYR A 60 6.50 -14.77 -2.11
C TYR A 60 7.22 -15.90 -2.88
N PRO A 61 8.57 -16.02 -2.88
CA PRO A 61 9.27 -17.12 -3.56
C PRO A 61 8.94 -18.50 -2.99
N GLU A 62 8.53 -18.57 -1.72
CA GLU A 62 8.21 -19.81 -1.01
C GLU A 62 6.79 -20.30 -1.29
N ILE A 63 5.94 -19.44 -1.85
CA ILE A 63 4.60 -19.80 -2.29
C ILE A 63 4.73 -20.57 -3.61
N LYS A 64 4.07 -21.72 -3.73
CA LYS A 64 4.13 -22.56 -4.94
C LYS A 64 2.79 -22.62 -5.64
N ARG A 65 1.69 -22.64 -4.87
CA ARG A 65 0.33 -22.67 -5.42
C ARG A 65 0.03 -21.41 -6.21
N ILE A 66 -0.43 -21.62 -7.44
CA ILE A 66 -0.72 -20.54 -8.39
C ILE A 66 -1.85 -19.65 -7.88
N ASP A 67 -2.92 -20.24 -7.33
CA ASP A 67 -4.06 -19.48 -6.80
C ASP A 67 -3.63 -18.50 -5.70
N ASP A 68 -2.78 -18.96 -4.78
CA ASP A 68 -2.26 -18.14 -3.68
C ASP A 68 -1.33 -17.04 -4.23
N LYS A 69 -0.49 -17.35 -5.22
CA LYS A 69 0.35 -16.35 -5.91
C LYS A 69 -0.48 -15.27 -6.60
N LEU A 70 -1.55 -15.64 -7.30
CA LEU A 70 -2.42 -14.69 -8.00
C LEU A 70 -3.07 -13.72 -7.00
N ARG A 71 -3.62 -14.24 -5.90
CA ARG A 71 -4.19 -13.42 -4.81
C ARG A 71 -3.17 -12.45 -4.23
N ILE A 72 -1.96 -12.93 -3.93
CA ILE A 72 -0.89 -12.08 -3.41
C ILE A 72 -0.49 -11.02 -4.43
N LYS A 73 -0.39 -11.38 -5.72
CA LYS A 73 -0.02 -10.45 -6.80
C LYS A 73 -1.03 -9.33 -6.99
N SER A 74 -2.34 -9.61 -6.94
CA SER A 74 -3.38 -8.57 -7.03
C SER A 74 -3.26 -7.56 -5.88
N ARG A 75 -3.06 -8.04 -4.65
CA ARG A 75 -2.84 -7.16 -3.48
C ARG A 75 -1.54 -6.36 -3.62
N LEU A 76 -0.45 -7.00 -4.04
CA LEU A 76 0.83 -6.32 -4.27
C LEU A 76 0.70 -5.20 -5.31
N LYS A 77 -0.04 -5.45 -6.40
CA LYS A 77 -0.29 -4.44 -7.44
C LYS A 77 -0.95 -3.19 -6.86
N PHE A 78 -2.03 -3.36 -6.09
CA PHE A 78 -2.69 -2.25 -5.41
C PHE A 78 -1.72 -1.42 -4.55
N TYR A 79 -0.89 -2.06 -3.73
CA TYR A 79 0.05 -1.34 -2.88
C TYR A 79 1.19 -0.69 -3.67
N TYR A 80 1.61 -1.25 -4.80
CA TYR A 80 2.55 -0.58 -5.70
C TYR A 80 1.96 0.70 -6.28
N ASP A 81 0.72 0.63 -6.75
CA ASP A 81 0.00 1.78 -7.30
C ASP A 81 -0.24 2.84 -6.19
N LEU A 82 -0.52 2.41 -4.96
CA LEU A 82 -0.61 3.32 -3.81
C LEU A 82 0.74 4.01 -3.53
N ILE A 83 1.84 3.27 -3.48
CA ILE A 83 3.18 3.84 -3.26
C ILE A 83 3.53 4.85 -4.36
N ASP A 84 3.20 4.57 -5.62
CA ASP A 84 3.41 5.49 -6.73
C ASP A 84 2.65 6.80 -6.53
N LYS A 85 1.36 6.72 -6.21
CA LYS A 85 0.52 7.90 -5.92
C LYS A 85 1.03 8.71 -4.72
N LEU A 86 1.45 8.04 -3.64
CA LEU A 86 2.00 8.72 -2.47
C LEU A 86 3.36 9.36 -2.77
N THR A 87 4.20 8.71 -3.57
CA THR A 87 5.46 9.28 -4.02
C THR A 87 5.22 10.52 -4.89
N HIS A 88 4.24 10.47 -5.78
CA HIS A 88 3.82 11.62 -6.57
C HIS A 88 3.28 12.74 -5.68
N TYR A 89 2.43 12.44 -4.69
CA TYR A 89 1.95 13.41 -3.71
C TYR A 89 3.11 14.12 -2.99
N ILE A 90 4.10 13.37 -2.49
CA ILE A 90 5.25 13.93 -1.78
C ILE A 90 6.04 14.87 -2.70
N ARG A 91 6.31 14.46 -3.95
CA ARG A 91 6.98 15.30 -4.95
C ARG A 91 6.19 16.57 -5.22
N CYS A 92 4.88 16.47 -5.39
CA CYS A 92 4.05 17.64 -5.60
C CYS A 92 4.05 18.57 -4.38
N VAL A 93 4.13 18.08 -3.15
CA VAL A 93 4.28 18.94 -1.96
C VAL A 93 5.66 19.63 -1.93
N GLU A 94 6.71 18.93 -2.33
CA GLU A 94 8.08 19.48 -2.39
C GLU A 94 8.21 20.56 -3.47
N GLU A 95 7.60 20.35 -4.64
CA GLU A 95 7.61 21.28 -5.77
C GLU A 95 6.60 22.41 -5.62
N PHE A 96 5.41 22.09 -5.10
CA PHE A 96 4.27 23.00 -4.99
C PHE A 96 3.85 23.12 -3.52
N GLN A 97 4.00 24.32 -2.96
CA GLN A 97 3.60 24.61 -1.57
C GLN A 97 2.07 24.71 -1.37
N LYS A 98 1.27 24.27 -2.35
CA LYS A 98 -0.19 24.16 -2.31
C LYS A 98 -0.64 23.05 -3.25
N LEU A 99 -1.63 22.28 -2.80
CA LEU A 99 -2.31 21.27 -3.59
C LEU A 99 -3.81 21.54 -3.56
N ASP A 100 -4.49 21.23 -4.66
CA ASP A 100 -5.94 21.33 -4.75
C ASP A 100 -6.60 20.22 -3.93
N ASP A 101 -7.74 20.51 -3.30
CA ASP A 101 -8.52 19.53 -2.53
C ASP A 101 -8.91 18.32 -3.39
N GLN A 102 -9.19 18.52 -4.68
CA GLN A 102 -9.49 17.46 -5.64
C GLN A 102 -8.32 16.47 -5.77
N TYR A 103 -7.08 16.92 -5.63
CA TYR A 103 -5.93 16.02 -5.66
C TYR A 103 -5.96 15.03 -4.49
N TYR A 104 -6.29 15.50 -3.28
CA TYR A 104 -6.42 14.61 -2.12
C TYR A 104 -7.55 13.60 -2.31
N GLU A 105 -8.71 14.05 -2.82
CA GLU A 105 -9.86 13.17 -3.09
C GLU A 105 -9.49 12.04 -4.05
N THR A 106 -8.71 12.31 -5.10
CA THR A 106 -8.30 11.24 -6.04
C THR A 106 -7.48 10.12 -5.38
N ILE A 107 -6.70 10.43 -4.33
CA ILE A 107 -5.93 9.42 -3.60
C ILE A 107 -6.82 8.71 -2.59
N ILE A 108 -7.71 9.45 -1.91
CA ILE A 108 -8.68 8.89 -0.96
C ILE A 108 -9.62 7.91 -1.66
N ASP A 109 -10.19 8.31 -2.80
CA ASP A 109 -11.07 7.46 -3.61
C ASP A 109 -10.34 6.19 -4.07
N PHE A 110 -9.09 6.32 -4.52
CA PHE A 110 -8.27 5.17 -4.89
C PHE A 110 -8.08 4.18 -3.74
N ILE A 111 -7.84 4.67 -2.52
CA ILE A 111 -7.73 3.82 -1.32
C ILE A 111 -9.07 3.15 -1.00
N ASN A 112 -10.17 3.88 -1.06
CA ASN A 112 -11.51 3.37 -0.78
C ASN A 112 -11.98 2.32 -1.81
N GLU A 113 -11.53 2.41 -3.07
CA GLU A 113 -11.83 1.47 -4.15
C GLU A 113 -10.99 0.18 -4.12
N LYS A 114 -10.11 0.02 -3.12
CA LYS A 114 -9.19 -1.13 -2.97
C LYS A 114 -9.83 -2.49 -3.28
N GLU A 115 -10.97 -2.81 -2.68
CA GLU A 115 -11.61 -4.13 -2.86
C GLU A 115 -12.06 -4.35 -4.31
N ASN A 116 -12.52 -3.30 -4.99
CA ASN A 116 -12.87 -3.35 -6.41
C ASN A 116 -11.62 -3.51 -7.28
N LEU A 117 -10.54 -2.79 -6.96
CA LEU A 117 -9.27 -2.83 -7.70
C LEU A 117 -8.50 -4.15 -7.54
N ILE A 118 -8.69 -4.85 -6.42
CA ILE A 118 -8.09 -6.17 -6.16
C ILE A 118 -8.91 -7.31 -6.80
N SER A 119 -10.24 -7.15 -6.87
CA SER A 119 -11.17 -8.18 -7.34
C SER A 119 -11.51 -8.11 -8.83
N GLY A 120 -11.29 -6.95 -9.47
CA GLY A 120 -11.44 -6.73 -10.92
C GLY A 120 -10.30 -7.30 -11.75
#